data_AF-A0A1I0ZVT6-F1
#
_entry.id   AF-A0A1I0ZVT6-F1
#
_cell.length_a   1.000
_cell.length_b   1.000
_cell.length_c   1.000
_cell.angle_alpha   90.00
_cell.angle_beta   90.00
_cell.angle_gamma   90.00
#
_symmetry.space_group_name_H-M   'P 1'
#
loop_
_entity.id
_entity.type
_entity.pdbx_description
1 polymer ?
#
loop_
_entity_poly.entity_id
_entity_poly.type
_entity_poly.pdbx_seq_one_letter_code
_entity_poly.pdbx_strand_id
1 'polypeptide(L)'
;MKYPAVLPFSDILPRLSEFDAIIDVRSPSEFAEDHVPGAINLPVLDDDERVRVGTLYKQTSAFEAKKLGAALIAKNIARHIEDGLLGHPQQWKPLVYCWRGGNRSGAMAHILARIGWPVTQLDGGYKEYRRHVNAELATLPVQFDFINVLCGPTGSGKSRLLQVLDQQGAQVIDLEQLAAHRGSVLGGLPEEEQPSQKAFESALWQQLRHFDPALPVFIESESKKVGRLRVPDALMEKMRAAACTDVQLDTAQRVQLLMQDYAHYVADPTGLNVQLALLTQLHGKEKIAHWQQLATAGRMAELVEELLVQHYDPVYRQSIARNFSRYAQATPLVLPDISEHAFEQAARALCAIVGDGKQ
;
A
#
# COMPACT_ATOMS: atom_id res chain seq x y z
N MET A 1 22.45 -29.90 -3.43
CA MET A 1 22.71 -30.13 -1.99
C MET A 1 21.77 -31.22 -1.48
N LYS A 2 22.12 -32.03 -0.47
CA LYS A 2 21.21 -33.09 0.02
C LYS A 2 20.03 -32.57 0.86
N TYR A 3 20.15 -31.36 1.41
CA TYR A 3 19.16 -30.72 2.27
C TYR A 3 19.07 -29.23 1.94
N PRO A 4 17.89 -28.60 2.10
CA PRO A 4 17.74 -27.16 1.91
C PRO A 4 18.51 -26.40 2.99
N ALA A 5 19.03 -25.22 2.64
CA ALA A 5 19.50 -24.28 3.65
C ALA A 5 18.29 -23.72 4.41
N VAL A 6 18.39 -23.54 5.73
CA VAL A 6 17.34 -22.89 6.54
C VAL A 6 17.95 -21.62 7.11
N LEU A 7 17.46 -20.46 6.68
CA LEU A 7 18.06 -19.16 7.00
C LEU A 7 17.01 -18.22 7.60
N PRO A 8 17.38 -17.39 8.60
CA PRO A 8 16.50 -16.36 9.14
C PRO A 8 16.28 -15.25 8.10
N PHE A 9 15.18 -14.50 8.26
CA PHE A 9 14.84 -13.43 7.31
C PHE A 9 15.93 -12.35 7.20
N SER A 10 16.63 -12.04 8.30
CA SER A 10 17.74 -11.08 8.33
C SER A 10 18.89 -11.45 7.38
N ASP A 11 19.12 -12.74 7.17
CA ASP A 11 20.23 -13.23 6.35
C ASP A 11 19.80 -13.36 4.88
N ILE A 12 18.50 -13.58 4.66
CA ILE A 12 17.87 -13.65 3.34
C ILE A 12 17.70 -12.25 2.74
N LEU A 13 17.28 -11.27 3.54
CA LEU A 13 16.86 -9.95 3.09
C LEU A 13 17.90 -9.21 2.22
N PRO A 14 19.20 -9.18 2.56
CA PRO A 14 20.21 -8.50 1.74
C PRO A 14 20.47 -9.19 0.40
N ARG A 15 20.02 -10.45 0.27
CA ARG A 15 20.26 -11.33 -0.87
C ARG A 15 18.95 -11.74 -1.56
N LEU A 16 17.86 -11.03 -1.26
CA LEU A 16 16.52 -11.39 -1.73
C LEU A 16 16.45 -11.42 -3.27
N SER A 17 17.20 -10.53 -3.93
CA SER A 17 17.35 -10.47 -5.39
C SER A 17 18.23 -11.56 -6.00
N GLU A 18 18.99 -12.33 -5.19
CA GLU A 18 19.79 -13.46 -5.67
C GLU A 18 18.98 -14.73 -5.85
N PHE A 19 17.73 -14.77 -5.37
CA PHE A 19 16.82 -15.87 -5.57
C PHE A 19 16.09 -15.71 -6.89
N ASP A 20 16.10 -16.78 -7.70
CA ASP A 20 15.40 -16.80 -8.99
C ASP A 20 13.88 -16.90 -8.83
N ALA A 21 13.42 -17.37 -7.66
CA ALA A 21 12.00 -17.41 -7.29
C ALA A 21 11.84 -17.36 -5.77
N ILE A 22 10.86 -16.59 -5.31
CA ILE A 22 10.38 -16.62 -3.93
C ILE A 22 9.03 -17.33 -3.95
N ILE A 23 8.90 -18.43 -3.22
CA ILE A 23 7.76 -19.35 -3.31
C ILE A 23 7.02 -19.34 -1.98
N ASP A 24 5.81 -18.77 -1.99
CA ASP A 24 4.86 -18.87 -0.89
C ASP A 24 4.02 -20.14 -1.06
N VAL A 25 4.18 -21.09 -0.15
CA VAL A 25 3.40 -22.34 -0.18
C VAL A 25 2.14 -22.32 0.70
N ARG A 26 1.76 -21.15 1.23
CA ARG A 26 0.48 -20.95 1.91
C ARG A 26 -0.68 -21.00 0.92
N SER A 27 -1.90 -21.08 1.45
CA SER A 27 -3.09 -21.15 0.59
C SER A 27 -3.33 -19.82 -0.17
N PRO A 28 -4.11 -19.83 -1.26
CA PRO A 28 -4.36 -18.63 -2.06
C PRO A 28 -4.90 -17.45 -1.25
N SER A 29 -5.84 -17.67 -0.33
CA SER A 29 -6.33 -16.60 0.55
C SER A 29 -5.26 -16.04 1.50
N GLU A 30 -4.36 -16.87 2.04
CA GLU A 30 -3.25 -16.41 2.88
C GLU A 30 -2.25 -15.56 2.08
N PHE A 31 -2.04 -15.88 0.79
CA PHE A 31 -1.16 -15.15 -0.13
C PHE A 31 -1.78 -13.82 -0.59
N ALA A 32 -3.07 -13.83 -0.93
CA ALA A 32 -3.81 -12.63 -1.33
C ALA A 32 -3.94 -11.61 -0.20
N GLU A 33 -3.97 -12.04 1.07
CA GLU A 33 -3.98 -11.12 2.21
C GLU A 33 -2.72 -10.27 2.25
N ASP A 34 -1.54 -10.89 2.10
CA ASP A 34 -0.21 -10.26 2.04
C ASP A 34 0.86 -11.36 1.86
N HIS A 35 1.99 -11.05 1.23
CA HIS A 35 3.09 -12.00 0.97
C HIS A 35 4.44 -11.28 0.89
N VAL A 36 5.55 -12.03 0.91
CA VAL A 36 6.88 -11.46 0.71
C VAL A 36 6.96 -10.84 -0.70
N PRO A 37 7.46 -9.61 -0.89
CA PRO A 37 7.49 -8.95 -2.19
C PRO A 37 8.16 -9.81 -3.27
N GLY A 38 7.51 -9.91 -4.44
CA GLY A 38 7.99 -10.72 -5.56
C GLY A 38 7.74 -12.22 -5.42
N ALA A 39 7.04 -12.68 -4.39
CA ALA A 39 6.70 -14.10 -4.24
C ALA A 39 5.64 -14.56 -5.25
N ILE A 40 5.80 -15.78 -5.74
CA ILE A 40 4.76 -16.54 -6.45
C ILE A 40 4.08 -17.50 -5.48
N ASN A 41 2.79 -17.80 -5.71
CA ASN A 41 2.05 -18.73 -4.87
C ASN A 41 2.04 -20.15 -5.47
N LEU A 42 2.67 -21.10 -4.78
CA LEU A 42 2.61 -22.54 -5.09
C LEU A 42 2.06 -23.29 -3.86
N PRO A 43 0.74 -23.21 -3.60
CA PRO A 43 0.13 -23.70 -2.37
C PRO A 43 0.34 -25.21 -2.23
N VAL A 44 0.90 -25.65 -1.10
CA VAL A 44 0.94 -27.09 -0.76
C VAL A 44 -0.37 -27.59 -0.16
N LEU A 45 -1.25 -26.66 0.23
CA LEU A 45 -2.65 -26.90 0.55
C LEU A 45 -3.44 -25.70 0.00
N ASP A 46 -4.52 -25.96 -0.73
CA ASP A 46 -5.48 -24.90 -1.07
C ASP A 46 -6.31 -24.46 0.15
N ASP A 47 -7.24 -23.53 -0.04
CA ASP A 47 -8.05 -22.99 1.05
C ASP A 47 -8.93 -24.05 1.73
N ASP A 48 -9.57 -24.93 0.95
CA ASP A 48 -10.46 -25.98 1.46
C ASP A 48 -9.67 -27.09 2.15
N GLU A 49 -8.57 -27.52 1.55
CA GLU A 49 -7.63 -28.48 2.12
C GLU A 49 -7.04 -27.96 3.44
N ARG A 50 -6.67 -26.68 3.49
CA ARG A 50 -6.17 -26.03 4.71
C ARG A 50 -7.23 -26.03 5.80
N VAL A 51 -8.48 -25.67 5.48
CA VAL A 51 -9.61 -25.70 6.43
C VAL A 51 -9.84 -27.12 6.93
N ARG A 52 -9.85 -28.12 6.04
CA ARG A 52 -10.03 -29.53 6.39
C ARG A 52 -8.93 -30.04 7.33
N VAL A 53 -7.66 -29.83 6.99
CA VAL A 53 -6.51 -30.24 7.82
C VAL A 53 -6.52 -29.50 9.16
N GLY A 54 -6.79 -28.19 9.15
CA GLY A 54 -6.86 -27.37 10.35
C GLY A 54 -8.00 -27.77 11.29
N THR A 55 -9.15 -28.14 10.74
CA THR A 55 -10.31 -28.64 11.50
C THR A 55 -9.99 -29.97 12.16
N LEU A 56 -9.44 -30.94 11.40
CA LEU A 56 -9.04 -32.24 11.93
C LEU A 56 -7.98 -32.13 13.03
N TYR A 57 -7.04 -31.17 12.89
CA TYR A 57 -6.01 -30.90 13.89
C TYR A 57 -6.61 -30.42 15.21
N LYS A 58 -7.60 -29.53 15.15
CA LYS A 58 -8.25 -28.94 16.34
C LYS A 58 -9.27 -29.88 16.98
N GLN A 59 -10.06 -30.58 16.17
CA GLN A 59 -11.26 -31.30 16.64
C GLN A 59 -11.03 -32.79 16.90
N THR A 60 -10.02 -33.41 16.27
CA THR A 60 -9.82 -34.86 16.38
C THR A 60 -8.45 -35.20 16.94
N SER A 61 -7.37 -34.94 16.19
CA SER A 61 -6.01 -35.27 16.63
C SER A 61 -4.98 -34.61 15.72
N ALA A 62 -3.90 -34.11 16.34
CA ALA A 62 -2.75 -33.61 15.62
C ALA A 62 -2.09 -34.67 14.72
N PHE A 63 -2.14 -35.95 15.11
CA PHE A 63 -1.53 -37.03 14.32
C PHE A 63 -2.35 -37.37 13.07
N GLU A 64 -3.68 -37.45 13.19
CA GLU A 64 -4.58 -37.67 12.05
C GLU A 64 -4.49 -36.53 11.03
N ALA A 65 -4.46 -35.29 11.51
CA ALA A 65 -4.24 -34.12 10.67
C ALA A 65 -2.89 -34.15 9.93
N LYS A 66 -1.82 -34.62 10.58
CA LYS A 66 -0.51 -34.80 9.94
C LYS A 66 -0.55 -35.87 8.85
N LYS A 67 -1.25 -37.00 9.05
CA LYS A 67 -1.39 -38.04 8.01
C LYS A 67 -2.12 -37.51 6.77
N LEU A 68 -3.28 -36.89 6.96
CA LEU A 68 -4.04 -36.30 5.87
C LEU A 68 -3.24 -35.19 5.17
N GLY A 69 -2.67 -34.27 5.96
CA GLY A 69 -1.89 -33.15 5.45
C GLY A 69 -0.67 -33.61 4.65
N ALA A 70 0.07 -34.63 5.11
CA ALA A 70 1.22 -35.16 4.38
C ALA A 70 0.84 -35.71 3.00
N ALA A 71 -0.29 -36.43 2.90
CA ALA A 71 -0.76 -36.97 1.62
C ALA A 71 -1.16 -35.87 0.64
N LEU A 72 -1.88 -34.83 1.11
CA LEU A 72 -2.29 -33.70 0.27
C LEU A 72 -1.08 -32.86 -0.18
N ILE A 73 -0.19 -32.52 0.78
CA ILE A 73 1.05 -31.79 0.49
C ILE A 73 1.89 -32.53 -0.56
N ALA A 74 2.07 -33.84 -0.45
CA ALA A 74 2.83 -34.61 -1.42
C ALA A 74 2.22 -34.55 -2.83
N LYS A 75 0.89 -34.69 -2.95
CA LYS A 75 0.19 -34.58 -4.24
C LYS A 75 0.33 -33.19 -4.85
N ASN A 76 0.18 -32.16 -4.04
CA ASN A 76 0.26 -30.77 -4.51
C ASN A 76 1.68 -30.38 -4.93
N ILE A 77 2.71 -30.85 -4.21
CA ILE A 77 4.11 -30.66 -4.63
C ILE A 77 4.37 -31.35 -5.96
N ALA A 78 3.90 -32.59 -6.15
CA ALA A 78 4.05 -33.31 -7.42
C ALA A 78 3.43 -32.52 -8.59
N ARG A 79 2.19 -32.04 -8.41
CA ARG A 79 1.50 -31.18 -9.39
C ARG A 79 2.28 -29.92 -9.74
N HIS A 80 2.75 -29.15 -8.75
CA HIS A 80 3.53 -27.94 -9.02
C HIS A 80 4.83 -28.23 -9.77
N ILE A 81 5.47 -29.36 -9.48
CA ILE A 81 6.67 -29.79 -10.21
C ILE A 81 6.31 -30.04 -11.68
N GLU A 82 5.31 -30.88 -11.94
CA GLU A 82 4.83 -31.25 -13.27
C GLU A 82 4.40 -30.04 -14.10
N ASP A 83 3.65 -29.13 -13.49
CA ASP A 83 3.01 -28.01 -14.19
C ASP A 83 3.98 -26.87 -14.51
N GLY A 84 5.02 -26.65 -13.69
CA GLY A 84 5.80 -25.42 -13.80
C GLY A 84 7.29 -25.48 -13.44
N LEU A 85 7.76 -26.48 -12.69
CA LEU A 85 9.14 -26.46 -12.18
C LEU A 85 10.13 -27.32 -12.98
N LEU A 86 9.65 -28.28 -13.78
CA LEU A 86 10.51 -29.19 -14.56
C LEU A 86 11.46 -28.48 -15.54
N GLY A 87 11.09 -27.29 -16.03
CA GLY A 87 11.88 -26.54 -17.01
C GLY A 87 13.07 -25.76 -16.42
N HIS A 88 13.19 -25.66 -15.10
CA HIS A 88 14.23 -24.85 -14.48
C HIS A 88 15.61 -25.52 -14.53
N PRO A 89 16.68 -24.75 -14.79
CA PRO A 89 18.03 -25.30 -14.84
C PRO A 89 18.55 -25.67 -13.44
N GLN A 90 19.63 -26.46 -13.37
CA GLN A 90 20.18 -26.96 -12.10
C GLN A 90 20.58 -25.85 -11.12
N GLN A 91 21.02 -24.70 -11.63
CA GLN A 91 21.42 -23.54 -10.84
C GLN A 91 20.26 -22.68 -10.32
N TRP A 92 19.01 -23.00 -10.66
CA TRP A 92 17.84 -22.25 -10.19
C TRP A 92 17.72 -22.29 -8.66
N LYS A 93 17.65 -21.12 -8.02
CA LYS A 93 17.68 -20.90 -6.56
C LYS A 93 16.32 -20.46 -6.04
N PRO A 94 15.44 -21.40 -5.65
CA PRO A 94 14.19 -21.05 -5.01
C PRO A 94 14.36 -20.76 -3.51
N LEU A 95 13.72 -19.70 -3.04
CA LEU A 95 13.42 -19.45 -1.63
C LEU A 95 12.00 -19.92 -1.32
N VAL A 96 11.81 -20.81 -0.35
CA VAL A 96 10.49 -21.38 -0.02
C VAL A 96 10.07 -20.99 1.39
N TYR A 97 8.83 -20.57 1.58
CA TYR A 97 8.29 -20.28 2.90
C TYR A 97 6.82 -20.66 3.06
N CYS A 98 6.41 -20.89 4.30
CA CYS A 98 5.02 -21.03 4.70
C CYS A 98 4.74 -20.09 5.89
N TRP A 99 3.59 -20.22 6.56
CA TRP A 99 3.25 -19.34 7.69
C TRP A 99 4.31 -19.24 8.79
N ARG A 100 4.94 -20.37 9.17
CA ARG A 100 5.89 -20.46 10.30
C ARG A 100 7.24 -21.11 9.96
N GLY A 101 7.53 -21.30 8.67
CA GLY A 101 8.75 -22.01 8.27
C GLY A 101 8.79 -23.47 8.75
N GLY A 102 7.63 -24.12 8.88
CA GLY A 102 7.50 -25.49 9.40
C GLY A 102 7.33 -26.55 8.29
N ASN A 103 6.56 -27.60 8.60
CA ASN A 103 6.42 -28.78 7.73
C ASN A 103 5.94 -28.48 6.30
N ARG A 104 5.09 -27.46 6.09
CA ARG A 104 4.57 -27.12 4.75
C ARG A 104 5.70 -26.70 3.80
N SER A 105 6.45 -25.67 4.17
CA SER A 105 7.63 -25.23 3.39
C SER A 105 8.75 -26.24 3.42
N GLY A 106 8.96 -26.93 4.55
CA GLY A 106 9.98 -27.96 4.67
C GLY A 106 9.77 -29.15 3.73
N ALA A 107 8.52 -29.57 3.50
CA ALA A 107 8.22 -30.65 2.55
C ALA A 107 8.55 -30.25 1.10
N MET A 108 8.10 -29.06 0.67
CA MET A 108 8.42 -28.52 -0.66
C MET A 108 9.94 -28.37 -0.82
N ALA A 109 10.59 -27.69 0.13
CA ALA A 109 12.04 -27.46 0.09
C ALA A 109 12.84 -28.77 0.10
N HIS A 110 12.38 -29.79 0.81
CA HIS A 110 13.00 -31.11 0.81
C HIS A 110 12.96 -31.75 -0.58
N ILE A 111 11.79 -31.80 -1.21
CA ILE A 111 11.64 -32.44 -2.52
C ILE A 111 12.46 -31.68 -3.57
N LEU A 112 12.39 -30.34 -3.60
CA LEU A 112 13.19 -29.53 -4.52
C LEU A 112 14.71 -29.71 -4.31
N ALA A 113 15.17 -29.81 -3.06
CA ALA A 113 16.57 -30.09 -2.78
C ALA A 113 17.00 -31.51 -3.22
N ARG A 114 16.09 -32.50 -3.13
CA ARG A 114 16.33 -33.87 -3.61
C ARG A 114 16.42 -33.97 -5.13
N ILE A 115 15.72 -33.10 -5.86
CA ILE A 115 15.87 -32.97 -7.32
C ILE A 115 17.25 -32.42 -7.66
N GLY A 116 17.80 -31.53 -6.83
CA GLY A 116 19.19 -31.07 -6.92
C GLY A 116 19.38 -29.57 -6.80
N TRP A 117 18.30 -28.80 -6.78
CA TRP A 117 18.35 -27.34 -6.72
C TRP A 117 18.95 -26.81 -5.39
N PRO A 118 19.66 -25.67 -5.41
CA PRO A 118 20.13 -24.96 -4.22
C PRO A 118 18.98 -24.21 -3.52
N VAL A 119 18.07 -24.95 -2.89
CA VAL A 119 16.89 -24.42 -2.21
C VAL A 119 17.22 -23.80 -0.86
N THR A 120 16.64 -22.64 -0.57
CA THR A 120 16.61 -22.05 0.77
C THR A 120 15.19 -22.07 1.32
N GLN A 121 15.04 -22.40 2.59
CA GLN A 121 13.81 -22.26 3.34
C GLN A 121 13.92 -21.07 4.30
N LEU A 122 12.92 -20.21 4.31
CA LEU A 122 12.81 -19.12 5.29
C LEU A 122 12.48 -19.67 6.68
N ASP A 123 13.41 -19.53 7.62
CA ASP A 123 13.18 -19.85 9.03
C ASP A 123 12.13 -18.90 9.63
N GLY A 124 11.23 -19.44 10.44
CA GLY A 124 10.09 -18.70 10.98
C GLY A 124 9.02 -18.28 9.96
N GLY A 125 9.30 -18.41 8.64
CA GLY A 125 8.35 -18.20 7.54
C GLY A 125 7.80 -16.78 7.44
N TYR A 126 6.60 -16.66 6.87
CA TYR A 126 5.90 -15.38 6.72
C TYR A 126 5.70 -14.64 8.06
N LYS A 127 5.50 -15.36 9.17
CA LYS A 127 5.42 -14.74 10.49
C LYS A 127 6.69 -13.94 10.83
N GLU A 128 7.85 -14.47 10.48
CA GLU A 128 9.13 -13.81 10.73
C GLU A 128 9.35 -12.61 9.81
N TYR A 129 8.96 -12.73 8.53
CA TYR A 129 8.86 -11.58 7.62
C TYR A 129 8.00 -10.47 8.22
N ARG A 130 6.81 -10.80 8.74
CA ARG A 130 5.92 -9.82 9.36
C ARG A 130 6.47 -9.19 10.63
N ARG A 131 7.16 -9.99 11.45
CA ARG A 131 7.86 -9.47 12.63
C ARG A 131 8.90 -8.43 12.22
N HIS A 132 9.65 -8.71 11.14
CA HIS A 132 10.64 -7.79 10.60
C HIS A 132 10.01 -6.50 10.07
N VAL A 133 9.02 -6.58 9.18
CA VAL A 133 8.30 -5.40 8.63
C VAL A 133 7.78 -4.50 9.75
N ASN A 134 7.10 -5.08 10.75
CA ASN A 134 6.54 -4.30 11.86
C ASN A 134 7.63 -3.63 12.72
N ALA A 135 8.78 -4.29 12.91
CA ALA A 135 9.90 -3.72 13.65
C ALA A 135 10.56 -2.57 12.88
N GLU A 136 10.78 -2.75 11.58
CA GLU A 136 11.36 -1.72 10.71
C GLU A 136 10.44 -0.51 10.58
N LEU A 137 9.12 -0.67 10.42
CA LEU A 137 8.20 0.46 10.34
C LEU A 137 8.12 1.29 11.64
N ALA A 138 8.58 0.74 12.76
CA ALA A 138 8.68 1.48 14.01
C ALA A 138 9.94 2.37 14.11
N THR A 139 10.96 2.12 13.28
CA THR A 139 12.29 2.76 13.39
C THR A 139 12.76 3.42 12.11
N LEU A 140 12.52 2.82 10.95
CA LEU A 140 12.97 3.27 9.63
C LEU A 140 12.47 4.68 9.27
N PRO A 141 11.19 5.07 9.50
CA PRO A 141 10.74 6.43 9.22
C PRO A 141 11.52 7.52 9.97
N VAL A 142 12.11 7.18 11.12
CA VAL A 142 12.87 8.14 11.93
C VAL A 142 14.19 8.53 11.26
N GLN A 143 14.76 7.63 10.45
CA GLN A 143 16.06 7.79 9.79
C GLN A 143 16.05 8.85 8.67
N PHE A 144 14.88 9.23 8.15
CA PHE A 144 14.77 10.28 7.15
C PHE A 144 14.83 11.65 7.82
N ASP A 145 15.96 12.34 7.67
CA ASP A 145 16.17 13.66 8.27
C ASP A 145 15.25 14.72 7.65
N PHE A 146 14.92 14.55 6.37
CA PHE A 146 14.10 15.49 5.63
C PHE A 146 12.85 14.83 5.03
N ILE A 147 11.70 15.15 5.63
CA ILE A 147 10.38 14.90 5.05
C ILE A 147 9.76 16.26 4.72
N ASN A 148 9.21 16.40 3.53
CA ASN A 148 8.38 17.53 3.13
C ASN A 148 6.95 17.05 2.90
N VAL A 149 6.03 17.58 3.70
CA VAL A 149 4.62 17.27 3.60
C VAL A 149 3.96 18.25 2.65
N LEU A 150 3.39 17.73 1.57
CA LEU A 150 2.51 18.49 0.70
C LEU A 150 1.15 18.65 1.38
N CYS A 151 0.91 19.86 1.87
CA CYS A 151 -0.36 20.30 2.42
C CYS A 151 -1.19 21.01 1.36
N GLY A 152 -2.49 21.12 1.59
CA GLY A 152 -3.39 21.85 0.71
C GLY A 152 -4.78 21.23 0.69
N PRO A 153 -5.80 21.98 0.22
CA PRO A 153 -7.17 21.50 0.23
C PRO A 153 -7.39 20.33 -0.74
N THR A 154 -8.58 19.72 -0.69
CA THR A 154 -8.96 18.65 -1.65
C THR A 154 -8.94 19.19 -3.09
N GLY A 155 -8.44 18.39 -4.03
CA GLY A 155 -8.37 18.79 -5.44
C GLY A 155 -7.27 19.80 -5.77
N SER A 156 -6.36 20.13 -4.85
CA SER A 156 -5.24 21.05 -5.13
C SER A 156 -4.11 20.45 -5.97
N GLY A 157 -4.25 19.21 -6.45
CA GLY A 157 -3.26 18.56 -7.32
C GLY A 157 -2.11 17.86 -6.61
N LYS A 158 -2.15 17.72 -5.28
CA LYS A 158 -1.07 17.08 -4.49
C LYS A 158 -0.68 15.68 -5.01
N SER A 159 -1.65 14.82 -5.29
CA SER A 159 -1.38 13.45 -5.77
C SER A 159 -0.77 13.43 -7.16
N ARG A 160 -1.22 14.32 -8.06
CA ARG A 160 -0.56 14.48 -9.38
C ARG A 160 0.86 15.03 -9.22
N LEU A 161 1.07 15.95 -8.29
CA LEU A 161 2.40 16.48 -8.00
C LEU A 161 3.33 15.40 -7.43
N LEU A 162 2.85 14.53 -6.53
CA LEU A 162 3.62 13.37 -6.05
C LEU A 162 4.00 12.43 -7.19
N GLN A 163 3.09 12.14 -8.12
CA GLN A 163 3.38 11.31 -9.30
C GLN A 163 4.46 11.93 -10.20
N VAL A 164 4.39 13.24 -10.44
CA VAL A 164 5.41 13.95 -11.24
C VAL A 164 6.76 14.00 -10.50
N LEU A 165 6.77 14.16 -9.18
CA LEU A 165 8.00 14.06 -8.37
C LEU A 165 8.65 12.68 -8.47
N ASP A 166 7.85 11.61 -8.38
CA ASP A 166 8.33 10.23 -8.51
C ASP A 166 8.91 9.96 -9.91
N GLN A 167 8.21 10.41 -10.97
CA GLN A 167 8.70 10.32 -12.36
C GLN A 167 10.01 11.08 -12.59
N GLN A 168 10.26 12.16 -11.84
CA GLN A 168 11.51 12.91 -11.87
C GLN A 168 12.60 12.32 -10.95
N GLY A 169 12.35 11.17 -10.31
CA GLY A 169 13.31 10.44 -9.49
C GLY A 169 13.40 10.93 -8.04
N ALA A 170 12.44 11.72 -7.56
CA ALA A 170 12.37 12.08 -6.14
C ALA A 170 11.80 10.92 -5.31
N GLN A 171 12.10 10.89 -4.01
CA GLN A 171 11.56 9.86 -3.11
C GLN A 171 10.16 10.27 -2.67
N VAL A 172 9.16 9.46 -3.02
CA VAL A 172 7.74 9.78 -2.81
C VAL A 172 7.05 8.66 -2.04
N ILE A 173 6.29 9.03 -1.01
CA ILE A 173 5.33 8.13 -0.36
C ILE A 173 3.93 8.60 -0.74
N ASP A 174 3.32 7.92 -1.70
CA ASP A 174 1.90 8.11 -2.03
C ASP A 174 1.06 7.13 -1.20
N LEU A 175 0.60 7.61 -0.04
CA LEU A 175 -0.22 6.81 0.87
C LEU A 175 -1.59 6.44 0.28
N GLU A 176 -2.14 7.27 -0.62
CA GLU A 176 -3.41 6.99 -1.29
C GLU A 176 -3.25 5.85 -2.30
N GLN A 177 -2.18 5.87 -3.09
CA GLN A 177 -1.83 4.81 -4.02
C GLN A 177 -1.54 3.50 -3.29
N LEU A 178 -0.73 3.53 -2.23
CA LEU A 178 -0.47 2.34 -1.39
C LEU A 178 -1.74 1.77 -0.76
N ALA A 179 -2.73 2.63 -0.49
CA ALA A 179 -4.01 2.25 0.10
C ALA A 179 -5.08 1.89 -0.93
N ALA A 180 -4.86 2.12 -2.24
CA ALA A 180 -5.91 2.11 -3.27
C ALA A 180 -7.15 2.94 -2.84
N HIS A 181 -6.92 4.14 -2.29
CA HIS A 181 -7.98 4.96 -1.70
C HIS A 181 -7.64 6.45 -1.61
N ARG A 182 -8.56 7.33 -2.02
CA ARG A 182 -8.38 8.80 -2.08
C ARG A 182 -8.62 9.56 -0.76
N GLY A 183 -8.19 9.00 0.37
CA GLY A 183 -8.18 9.69 1.68
C GLY A 183 -9.52 10.20 2.27
N SER A 184 -10.65 10.08 1.57
CA SER A 184 -11.91 10.78 1.87
C SER A 184 -13.13 9.85 1.88
N VAL A 185 -14.29 10.38 2.33
CA VAL A 185 -15.58 9.63 2.30
C VAL A 185 -15.95 9.18 0.89
N LEU A 186 -15.56 9.95 -0.13
CA LEU A 186 -15.79 9.61 -1.54
C LEU A 186 -14.63 8.84 -2.17
N GLY A 187 -13.61 8.48 -1.38
CA GLY A 187 -12.31 8.03 -1.90
C GLY A 187 -12.18 6.56 -2.22
N GLY A 188 -13.24 5.76 -2.07
CA GLY A 188 -13.26 4.38 -2.53
C GLY A 188 -13.14 4.30 -4.05
N LEU A 189 -12.22 3.48 -4.56
CA LEU A 189 -12.05 3.24 -5.98
C LEU A 189 -12.94 2.06 -6.42
N PRO A 190 -13.79 2.20 -7.46
CA PRO A 190 -14.70 1.13 -7.87
C PRO A 190 -13.99 -0.14 -8.36
N GLU A 191 -12.82 0.04 -8.99
CA GLU A 191 -12.08 -1.03 -9.68
C GLU A 191 -10.94 -1.61 -8.83
N GLU A 192 -10.66 -1.03 -7.65
CA GLU A 192 -9.55 -1.44 -6.80
C GLU A 192 -10.02 -1.71 -5.36
N GLU A 193 -9.81 -2.94 -4.90
CA GLU A 193 -10.02 -3.25 -3.50
C GLU A 193 -8.87 -2.69 -2.65
N GLN A 194 -9.20 -2.00 -1.56
CA GLN A 194 -8.17 -1.60 -0.59
C GLN A 194 -7.43 -2.83 -0.09
N PRO A 195 -6.09 -2.79 0.02
CA PRO A 195 -5.32 -3.92 0.53
C PRO A 195 -5.68 -4.24 1.99
N SER A 196 -5.16 -5.36 2.48
CA SER A 196 -5.15 -5.62 3.91
C SER A 196 -4.19 -4.65 4.62
N GLN A 197 -4.34 -4.47 5.94
CA GLN A 197 -3.37 -3.70 6.74
C GLN A 197 -1.94 -4.26 6.58
N LYS A 198 -1.80 -5.58 6.47
CA LYS A 198 -0.50 -6.21 6.29
C LYS A 198 0.10 -5.85 4.93
N ALA A 199 -0.66 -5.97 3.85
CA ALA A 199 -0.18 -5.65 2.50
C ALA A 199 0.21 -4.18 2.36
N PHE A 200 -0.59 -3.27 2.93
CA PHE A 200 -0.26 -1.85 3.02
C PHE A 200 1.08 -1.61 3.74
N GLU A 201 1.28 -2.21 4.92
CA GLU A 201 2.53 -2.10 5.67
C GLU A 201 3.72 -2.73 4.93
N SER A 202 3.54 -3.87 4.27
CA SER A 202 4.58 -4.50 3.45
C SER A 202 5.03 -3.59 2.31
N ALA A 203 4.08 -3.00 1.60
CA ALA A 203 4.34 -2.12 0.47
C ALA A 203 5.03 -0.82 0.94
N LEU A 204 4.56 -0.23 2.04
CA LEU A 204 5.19 0.94 2.65
C LEU A 204 6.63 0.66 3.09
N TRP A 205 6.86 -0.46 3.80
CA TRP A 205 8.20 -0.87 4.19
C TRP A 205 9.10 -1.09 2.98
N GLN A 206 8.57 -1.73 1.93
CA GLN A 206 9.30 -2.00 0.70
C GLN A 206 9.70 -0.70 -0.02
N GLN A 207 8.88 0.34 -0.03
CA GLN A 207 9.29 1.66 -0.55
C GLN A 207 10.37 2.29 0.32
N LEU A 208 10.12 2.42 1.63
CA LEU A 208 11.02 3.10 2.56
C LEU A 208 12.42 2.51 2.59
N ARG A 209 12.56 1.17 2.52
CA ARG A 209 13.88 0.52 2.60
C ARG A 209 14.76 0.73 1.37
N HIS A 210 14.21 1.24 0.27
CA HIS A 210 14.96 1.58 -0.95
C HIS A 210 15.28 3.06 -1.06
N PHE A 211 14.78 3.88 -0.14
CA PHE A 211 15.11 5.30 -0.09
C PHE A 211 16.51 5.50 0.48
N ASP A 212 17.22 6.46 -0.08
CA ASP A 212 18.39 7.09 0.49
C ASP A 212 17.96 8.05 1.63
N PRO A 213 18.37 7.79 2.88
CA PRO A 213 18.06 8.67 4.02
C PRO A 213 18.61 10.09 3.87
N ALA A 214 19.64 10.28 3.04
CA ALA A 214 20.22 11.59 2.78
C ALA A 214 19.39 12.41 1.77
N LEU A 215 18.42 11.80 1.08
CA LEU A 215 17.54 12.47 0.12
C LEU A 215 16.19 12.82 0.75
N PRO A 216 15.56 13.91 0.30
CA PRO A 216 14.26 14.29 0.81
C PRO A 216 13.17 13.29 0.43
N VAL A 217 12.20 13.12 1.33
CA VAL A 217 10.99 12.34 1.08
C VAL A 217 9.78 13.27 0.99
N PHE A 218 9.02 13.17 -0.09
CA PHE A 218 7.78 13.90 -0.31
C PHE A 218 6.58 13.00 0.00
N ILE A 219 5.61 13.56 0.73
CA ILE A 219 4.41 12.82 1.17
C ILE A 219 3.23 13.79 1.30
N GLU A 220 2.02 13.32 1.06
CA GLU A 220 0.82 14.14 1.26
C GLU A 220 0.42 14.27 2.73
N SER A 221 -0.29 15.35 3.05
CA SER A 221 -0.82 15.66 4.38
C SER A 221 -2.00 14.75 4.78
N GLU A 222 -1.79 13.44 4.71
CA GLU A 222 -2.81 12.45 5.02
C GLU A 222 -3.03 12.30 6.52
N SER A 223 -4.23 11.83 6.85
CA SER A 223 -4.59 11.55 8.24
C SER A 223 -3.96 10.23 8.70
N LYS A 224 -4.06 9.93 10.01
CA LYS A 224 -3.63 8.64 10.57
C LYS A 224 -4.33 7.43 9.93
N LYS A 225 -5.47 7.65 9.27
CA LYS A 225 -6.21 6.64 8.52
C LYS A 225 -6.35 7.04 7.05
N VAL A 226 -6.17 6.06 6.18
CA VAL A 226 -6.50 6.16 4.75
C VAL A 226 -7.49 5.04 4.47
N GLY A 227 -8.77 5.40 4.31
CA GLY A 227 -9.86 4.42 4.29
C GLY A 227 -9.90 3.59 5.58
N ARG A 228 -9.77 2.26 5.46
CA ARG A 228 -9.73 1.34 6.61
C ARG A 228 -8.33 1.13 7.18
N LEU A 229 -7.31 1.61 6.48
CA LEU A 229 -5.91 1.36 6.79
C LEU A 229 -5.39 2.40 7.77
N ARG A 230 -4.39 2.01 8.56
CA ARG A 230 -3.74 2.87 9.54
C ARG A 230 -2.27 3.06 9.17
N VAL A 231 -1.85 4.32 9.10
CA VAL A 231 -0.46 4.69 8.88
C VAL A 231 0.36 4.40 10.15
N PRO A 232 1.57 3.83 10.07
CA PRO A 232 2.43 3.58 11.23
C PRO A 232 2.67 4.83 12.08
N ASP A 233 2.67 4.67 13.40
CA ASP A 233 2.75 5.80 14.34
C ASP A 233 4.06 6.59 14.17
N ALA A 234 5.20 5.91 13.95
CA ALA A 234 6.50 6.55 13.71
C ALA A 234 6.51 7.43 12.46
N LEU A 235 5.90 6.97 11.36
CA LEU A 235 5.76 7.77 10.13
C LEU A 235 4.84 8.97 10.36
N MET A 236 3.70 8.77 11.03
CA MET A 236 2.78 9.85 11.34
C MET A 236 3.41 10.94 12.22
N GLU A 237 4.20 10.56 13.22
CA GLU A 237 4.90 11.51 14.09
C GLU A 237 5.92 12.34 13.30
N LYS A 238 6.69 11.70 12.42
CA LYS A 238 7.62 12.39 11.52
C LYS A 238 6.89 13.33 10.56
N MET A 239 5.80 12.90 9.93
CA MET A 239 4.97 13.75 9.05
C MET A 239 4.46 14.98 9.80
N ARG A 240 3.93 14.82 11.02
CA ARG A 240 3.36 15.95 11.78
C ARG A 240 4.39 17.01 12.18
N ALA A 241 5.65 16.61 12.36
CA ALA A 241 6.76 17.50 12.70
C ALA A 241 7.55 18.02 11.47
N ALA A 242 7.23 17.52 10.28
CA ALA A 242 7.94 17.81 9.04
C ALA A 242 7.73 19.24 8.53
N ALA A 243 8.63 19.69 7.66
CA ALA A 243 8.40 20.91 6.89
C ALA A 243 7.18 20.73 5.98
N CYS A 244 6.45 21.81 5.75
CA CYS A 244 5.22 21.78 4.95
C CYS A 244 5.38 22.64 3.68
N THR A 245 4.83 22.17 2.58
CA THR A 245 4.58 22.96 1.37
C THR A 245 3.07 23.11 1.25
N ASP A 246 2.56 24.35 1.13
CA ASP A 246 1.14 24.60 0.89
C ASP A 246 0.86 24.67 -0.62
N VAL A 247 0.33 23.60 -1.18
CA VAL A 247 -0.02 23.49 -2.60
C VAL A 247 -1.36 24.19 -2.84
N GLN A 248 -1.30 25.30 -3.57
CA GLN A 248 -2.42 26.17 -3.85
C GLN A 248 -2.82 26.07 -5.31
N LEU A 249 -4.12 25.95 -5.55
CA LEU A 249 -4.71 25.91 -6.88
C LEU A 249 -6.08 26.62 -6.82
N ASP A 250 -6.39 27.40 -7.85
CA ASP A 250 -7.67 28.11 -7.93
C ASP A 250 -8.87 27.15 -7.88
N THR A 251 -10.00 27.59 -7.29
CA THR A 251 -11.20 26.76 -7.13
C THR A 251 -11.72 26.23 -8.47
N ALA A 252 -11.72 27.04 -9.53
CA ALA A 252 -12.20 26.58 -10.83
C ALA A 252 -11.31 25.46 -11.39
N GLN A 253 -9.99 25.58 -11.20
CA GLN A 253 -9.02 24.55 -11.58
C GLN A 253 -9.17 23.28 -10.74
N ARG A 254 -9.41 23.42 -9.42
CA ARG A 254 -9.69 22.29 -8.51
C ARG A 254 -10.95 21.52 -8.92
N VAL A 255 -12.01 22.23 -9.30
CA VAL A 255 -13.25 21.62 -9.82
C VAL A 255 -12.94 20.84 -11.11
N GLN A 256 -12.23 21.46 -12.06
CA GLN A 256 -11.85 20.80 -13.30
C GLN A 256 -11.01 19.54 -13.06
N LEU A 257 -10.06 19.59 -12.11
CA LEU A 257 -9.24 18.45 -11.72
C LEU A 257 -10.09 17.30 -11.16
N LEU A 258 -10.97 17.59 -10.20
CA LEU A 258 -11.81 16.58 -9.57
C LEU A 258 -12.83 15.98 -10.54
N MET A 259 -13.32 16.76 -11.50
CA MET A 259 -14.16 16.23 -12.59
C MET A 259 -13.42 15.19 -13.44
N GLN A 260 -12.09 15.29 -13.57
CA GLN A 260 -11.26 14.27 -14.24
C GLN A 260 -11.02 13.06 -13.32
N ASP A 261 -10.60 13.30 -12.07
CA ASP A 261 -10.21 12.24 -11.14
C ASP A 261 -11.40 11.37 -10.69
N TYR A 262 -12.61 11.94 -10.67
CA TYR A 262 -13.85 11.27 -10.28
C TYR A 262 -14.82 11.06 -11.45
N ALA A 263 -14.29 10.90 -12.67
CA ALA A 263 -15.11 10.70 -13.88
C ALA A 263 -16.15 9.56 -13.75
N HIS A 264 -15.86 8.54 -12.92
CA HIS A 264 -16.81 7.45 -12.62
C HIS A 264 -18.09 7.94 -11.91
N TYR A 265 -18.00 8.92 -10.99
CA TYR A 265 -19.18 9.52 -10.37
C TYR A 265 -19.91 10.50 -11.30
N VAL A 266 -19.19 11.07 -12.27
CA VAL A 266 -19.81 11.87 -13.33
C VAL A 266 -20.66 10.97 -14.24
N ALA A 267 -20.17 9.77 -14.55
CA ALA A 267 -20.86 8.79 -15.37
C ALA A 267 -22.00 8.07 -14.63
N ASP A 268 -21.87 7.83 -13.33
CA ASP A 268 -22.90 7.22 -12.48
C ASP A 268 -23.21 8.05 -11.22
N PRO A 269 -24.17 9.00 -11.31
CA PRO A 269 -24.64 9.78 -10.17
C PRO A 269 -25.28 8.96 -9.05
N THR A 270 -25.71 7.70 -9.30
CA THR A 270 -26.39 6.89 -8.29
C THR A 270 -25.41 6.42 -7.23
N GLY A 271 -24.22 5.96 -7.64
CA GLY A 271 -23.12 5.65 -6.73
C GLY A 271 -22.74 6.85 -5.85
N LEU A 272 -22.66 8.05 -6.44
CA LEU A 272 -22.36 9.28 -5.70
C LEU A 272 -23.45 9.61 -4.68
N ASN A 273 -24.73 9.49 -5.05
CA ASN A 273 -25.86 9.80 -4.18
C ASN A 273 -25.91 8.90 -2.93
N VAL A 274 -25.48 7.65 -3.05
CA VAL A 274 -25.33 6.72 -1.90
C VAL A 274 -24.27 7.25 -0.92
N GLN A 275 -23.13 7.72 -1.43
CA GLN A 275 -22.08 8.26 -0.58
C GLN A 275 -22.47 9.60 0.06
N LEU A 276 -23.13 10.49 -0.69
CA LEU A 276 -23.65 11.76 -0.16
C LEU A 276 -24.64 11.54 0.99
N ALA A 277 -25.44 10.47 0.94
CA ALA A 277 -26.38 10.14 2.00
C ALA A 277 -25.69 9.89 3.36
N LEU A 278 -24.43 9.43 3.37
CA LEU A 278 -23.64 9.24 4.59
C LEU A 278 -23.35 10.56 5.31
N LEU A 279 -23.35 11.69 4.58
CA LEU A 279 -23.11 13.02 5.12
C LEU A 279 -24.37 13.67 5.73
N THR A 280 -25.53 13.00 5.69
CA THR A 280 -26.82 13.52 6.20
C THR A 280 -26.75 13.94 7.66
N GLN A 281 -26.00 13.22 8.50
CA GLN A 281 -25.86 13.57 9.92
C GLN A 281 -25.09 14.88 10.13
N LEU A 282 -24.21 15.25 9.21
CA LEU A 282 -23.36 16.44 9.31
C LEU A 282 -24.03 17.68 8.70
N HIS A 283 -24.73 17.52 7.59
CA HIS A 283 -25.25 18.64 6.78
C HIS A 283 -26.78 18.77 6.78
N GLY A 284 -27.51 17.76 7.27
CA GLY A 284 -28.96 17.72 7.26
C GLY A 284 -29.56 17.28 5.92
N LYS A 285 -30.81 16.80 5.96
CA LYS A 285 -31.49 16.18 4.81
C LYS A 285 -31.71 17.12 3.63
N GLU A 286 -32.04 18.38 3.90
CA GLU A 286 -32.34 19.38 2.85
C GLU A 286 -31.10 19.65 1.97
N LYS A 287 -29.95 19.84 2.60
CA LYS A 287 -28.69 20.09 1.92
C LYS A 287 -28.20 18.89 1.11
N ILE A 288 -28.33 17.67 1.68
CA ILE A 288 -28.04 16.44 0.93
C ILE A 288 -28.98 16.28 -0.27
N ALA A 289 -30.28 16.57 -0.12
CA ALA A 289 -31.23 16.50 -1.22
C ALA A 289 -30.88 17.49 -2.35
N HIS A 290 -30.46 18.71 -2.01
CA HIS A 290 -29.95 19.69 -2.98
C HIS A 290 -28.73 19.14 -3.74
N TRP A 291 -27.74 18.61 -3.03
CA TRP A 291 -26.55 18.02 -3.67
C TRP A 291 -26.87 16.82 -4.57
N GLN A 292 -27.78 15.94 -4.14
CA GLN A 292 -28.24 14.82 -4.95
C GLN A 292 -29.01 15.30 -6.20
N GLN A 293 -29.75 16.40 -6.10
CA GLN A 293 -30.41 17.03 -7.23
C GLN A 293 -29.41 17.60 -8.23
N LEU A 294 -28.36 18.29 -7.77
CA LEU A 294 -27.29 18.79 -8.65
C LEU A 294 -26.62 17.64 -9.41
N ALA A 295 -26.30 16.52 -8.73
CA ALA A 295 -25.74 15.32 -9.36
C ALA A 295 -26.66 14.77 -10.46
N THR A 296 -27.95 14.58 -10.13
CA THR A 296 -28.94 13.98 -11.04
C THR A 296 -29.30 14.89 -12.21
N ALA A 297 -29.19 16.21 -12.04
CA ALA A 297 -29.42 17.20 -13.09
C ALA A 297 -28.20 17.41 -14.00
N GLY A 298 -27.11 16.66 -13.81
CA GLY A 298 -25.87 16.83 -14.59
C GLY A 298 -25.07 18.08 -14.23
N ARG A 299 -25.42 18.78 -13.15
CA ARG A 299 -24.74 20.01 -12.66
C ARG A 299 -23.58 19.64 -11.73
N MET A 300 -22.73 18.70 -12.18
CA MET A 300 -21.70 18.11 -11.33
C MET A 300 -20.61 19.10 -10.93
N ALA A 301 -20.21 20.02 -11.83
CA ALA A 301 -19.21 21.02 -11.52
C ALA A 301 -19.61 21.92 -10.33
N GLU A 302 -20.88 22.32 -10.29
CA GLU A 302 -21.45 23.12 -9.19
C GLU A 302 -21.55 22.31 -7.90
N LEU A 303 -21.95 21.04 -8.00
CA LEU A 303 -21.93 20.14 -6.84
C LEU A 303 -20.52 20.03 -6.25
N VAL A 304 -19.51 19.82 -7.09
CA VAL A 304 -18.11 19.72 -6.66
C VAL A 304 -17.67 21.02 -5.99
N GLU A 305 -17.96 22.17 -6.59
CA GLU A 305 -17.65 23.48 -6.00
C GLU A 305 -18.30 23.64 -4.62
N GLU A 306 -19.59 23.32 -4.48
CA GLU A 306 -20.28 23.40 -3.20
C GLU A 306 -19.69 22.43 -2.15
N LEU A 307 -19.35 21.20 -2.54
CA LEU A 307 -18.71 20.24 -1.64
C LEU A 307 -17.34 20.74 -1.19
N LEU A 308 -16.54 21.31 -2.09
CA LEU A 308 -15.25 21.89 -1.76
C LEU A 308 -15.39 22.99 -0.71
N VAL A 309 -16.20 24.00 -1.00
CA VAL A 309 -16.32 25.20 -0.16
C VAL A 309 -17.01 24.89 1.17
N GLN A 310 -18.07 24.08 1.14
CA GLN A 310 -18.97 23.94 2.29
C GLN A 310 -18.69 22.70 3.14
N HIS A 311 -17.94 21.72 2.64
CA HIS A 311 -17.61 20.49 3.39
C HIS A 311 -16.10 20.27 3.53
N TYR A 312 -15.37 20.20 2.42
CA TYR A 312 -13.97 19.77 2.44
C TYR A 312 -13.02 20.86 2.96
N ASP A 313 -13.08 22.08 2.43
CA ASP A 313 -12.13 23.15 2.76
C ASP A 313 -12.12 23.53 4.25
N PRO A 314 -13.28 23.67 4.94
CA PRO A 314 -13.29 23.94 6.38
C PRO A 314 -12.64 22.81 7.19
N VAL A 315 -12.95 21.55 6.83
CA VAL A 315 -12.44 20.36 7.53
C VAL A 315 -10.94 20.18 7.29
N TYR A 316 -10.47 20.32 6.05
CA TYR A 316 -9.06 20.21 5.70
C TYR A 316 -8.24 21.30 6.37
N ARG A 317 -8.69 22.57 6.33
CA ARG A 317 -7.97 23.68 6.97
C ARG A 317 -7.79 23.46 8.47
N GLN A 318 -8.85 23.05 9.17
CA GLN A 318 -8.78 22.75 10.60
C GLN A 318 -7.90 21.53 10.89
N SER A 319 -8.02 20.48 10.07
CA SER A 319 -7.24 19.25 10.24
C SER A 319 -5.75 19.50 10.05
N ILE A 320 -5.37 20.23 8.99
CA ILE A 320 -3.97 20.53 8.68
C ILE A 320 -3.36 21.37 9.79
N ALA A 321 -4.01 22.48 10.16
CA ALA A 321 -3.53 23.38 11.22
C ALA A 321 -3.38 22.68 12.58
N ARG A 322 -4.25 21.70 12.88
CA ARG A 322 -4.18 20.94 14.14
C ARG A 322 -3.09 19.87 14.14
N ASN A 323 -2.86 19.21 13.00
CA ASN A 323 -2.00 18.02 12.95
C ASN A 323 -0.56 18.33 12.56
N PHE A 324 -0.30 19.34 11.73
CA PHE A 324 1.04 19.61 11.20
C PHE A 324 1.62 20.87 11.86
N SER A 325 2.57 20.67 12.78
CA SER A 325 3.05 21.72 13.68
C SER A 325 3.78 22.87 12.98
N ARG A 326 4.35 22.59 11.80
CA ARG A 326 5.09 23.57 10.99
C ARG A 326 4.27 24.16 9.85
N TYR A 327 2.97 23.88 9.77
CA TYR A 327 2.13 24.39 8.68
C TYR A 327 2.05 25.92 8.64
N ALA A 328 2.11 26.60 9.79
CA ALA A 328 2.17 28.07 9.84
C ALA A 328 3.41 28.67 9.15
N GLN A 329 4.45 27.85 8.92
CA GLN A 329 5.69 28.21 8.22
C GLN A 329 5.74 27.58 6.83
N ALA A 330 4.62 27.06 6.32
CA ALA A 330 4.60 26.36 5.04
C ALA A 330 5.04 27.28 3.91
N THR A 331 5.84 26.74 2.99
CA THR A 331 6.22 27.45 1.77
C THR A 331 5.06 27.36 0.78
N PRO A 332 4.50 28.48 0.29
CA PRO A 332 3.41 28.43 -0.68
C PRO A 332 3.94 27.97 -2.04
N LEU A 333 3.23 27.01 -2.65
CA LEU A 333 3.46 26.54 -4.01
C LEU A 333 2.18 26.74 -4.80
N VAL A 334 2.13 27.84 -5.56
CA VAL A 334 0.96 28.22 -6.35
C VAL A 334 1.07 27.58 -7.73
N LEU A 335 0.15 26.67 -8.03
CA LEU A 335 -0.01 26.09 -9.36
C LEU A 335 -0.82 27.04 -10.25
N PRO A 336 -0.33 27.39 -11.45
CA PRO A 336 -1.06 28.29 -12.35
C PRO A 336 -2.29 27.63 -12.98
N ASP A 337 -2.23 26.33 -13.24
CA ASP A 337 -3.28 25.52 -13.85
C ASP A 337 -3.04 24.02 -13.57
N ILE A 338 -3.87 23.16 -14.17
CA ILE A 338 -3.79 21.69 -14.04
C ILE A 338 -2.99 21.00 -15.17
N SER A 339 -2.23 21.75 -15.96
CA SER A 339 -1.43 21.17 -17.05
C SER A 339 -0.25 20.37 -16.51
N GLU A 340 0.18 19.36 -17.27
CA GLU A 340 1.39 18.59 -16.96
C GLU A 340 2.61 19.50 -16.78
N HIS A 341 2.75 20.52 -17.64
CA HIS A 341 3.84 21.49 -17.54
C HIS A 341 3.85 22.25 -16.20
N ALA A 342 2.68 22.64 -15.68
CA ALA A 342 2.58 23.32 -14.39
C ALA A 342 3.07 22.41 -13.25
N PHE A 343 2.68 21.14 -13.26
CA PHE A 343 3.15 20.16 -12.27
C PHE A 343 4.65 19.88 -12.40
N GLU A 344 5.18 19.76 -13.62
CA GLU A 344 6.62 19.58 -13.85
C GLU A 344 7.46 20.74 -13.30
N GLN A 345 7.04 21.98 -13.54
CA GLN A 345 7.72 23.17 -13.03
C GLN A 345 7.66 23.23 -11.50
N ALA A 346 6.49 22.90 -10.92
CA ALA A 346 6.30 22.88 -9.48
C ALA A 346 7.17 21.81 -8.80
N ALA A 347 7.27 20.61 -9.39
CA ALA A 347 8.14 19.54 -8.90
C ALA A 347 9.62 19.97 -8.91
N ARG A 348 10.10 20.59 -10.01
CA ARG A 348 11.47 21.12 -10.10
C ARG A 348 11.75 22.19 -9.04
N ALA A 349 10.80 23.11 -8.84
CA ALA A 349 10.93 24.15 -7.82
C ALA A 349 11.01 23.55 -6.41
N LEU A 350 10.20 22.52 -6.11
CA LEU A 350 10.26 21.81 -4.83
C LEU A 350 11.60 21.12 -4.60
N CYS A 351 12.11 20.39 -5.59
CA CYS A 351 13.41 19.74 -5.48
C CYS A 351 14.55 20.75 -5.24
N ALA A 352 14.48 21.94 -5.86
CA ALA A 352 15.48 23.00 -5.67
C ALA A 352 15.42 23.60 -4.24
N ILE A 353 14.23 23.96 -3.75
CA ILE A 353 14.03 24.52 -2.40
C ILE A 353 14.56 23.57 -1.33
N VAL A 354 14.34 22.28 -1.53
CA VAL A 354 14.76 21.25 -0.59
C VAL A 354 16.26 20.95 -0.69
N GLY A 355 16.86 21.09 -1.87
CA GLY A 355 18.30 20.96 -2.07
C GLY A 355 19.11 22.02 -1.32
N ASP A 356 18.60 23.26 -1.27
CA ASP A 356 19.26 24.39 -0.59
C ASP A 356 19.13 24.33 0.94
N GLY A 357 18.09 23.67 1.46
CA GLY A 357 17.88 23.46 2.90
C GLY A 357 18.79 22.39 3.54
N LYS A 358 19.69 21.78 2.77
CA LYS A 358 20.69 20.79 3.24
C LYS A 358 22.02 21.42 3.70
N GLN A 359 22.17 22.75 3.63
CA GLN A 359 23.39 23.45 4.08
C GLN A 359 23.40 23.71 5.59
#